data_AF-A0A9X8VH92-F1
#
_entry.id   AF-A0A9X8VH92-F1
#
_cell.length_a   1.000
_cell.length_b   1.000
_cell.length_c   1.000
_cell.angle_alpha   90.00
_cell.angle_beta   90.00
_cell.angle_gamma   90.00
#
_symmetry.space_group_name_H-M   'P 1'
#
loop_
_entity.id
_entity.type
_entity.pdbx_description
1 polymer ?
#
loop_
_entity_poly.entity_id
_entity_poly.type
_entity_poly.pdbx_seq_one_letter_code
_entity_poly.pdbx_strand_id
1 'polypeptide(L)'
;TYLAAWGAASQADGNDAAKTRAFMTRFLKNVLVFDTGGRGATTTFVERGLGDVLISFESEVNNIRKQYGEDKYEVIVPPVDILAEFPVAWVDKNVERNGTE
;
A
#
# COMPACT_ATOMS: atom_id res chain seq x y z
N THR A 1 0.47 3.93 1.42
CA THR A 1 -0.64 3.90 2.40
C THR A 1 -0.71 5.13 3.31
N TYR A 2 0.22 5.34 4.25
CA TYR A 2 0.07 6.43 5.25
C TYR A 2 -0.14 7.83 4.64
N LEU A 3 0.70 8.22 3.67
CA LEU A 3 0.59 9.54 3.03
C LEU A 3 -0.68 9.68 2.17
N ALA A 4 -1.12 8.61 1.50
CA ALA A 4 -2.38 8.60 0.76
C ALA A 4 -3.58 8.83 1.69
N ALA A 5 -3.63 8.07 2.80
CA ALA A 5 -4.69 8.20 3.79
C ALA A 5 -4.67 9.58 4.47
N TRP A 6 -3.49 10.13 4.75
CA TRP A 6 -3.35 11.49 5.25
C TRP A 6 -3.87 12.52 4.25
N GLY A 7 -3.49 12.40 2.97
CA GLY A 7 -3.95 13.29 1.91
C GLY A 7 -5.48 13.27 1.75
N ALA A 8 -6.07 12.07 1.73
CA ALA A 8 -7.52 11.90 1.68
C ALA A 8 -8.22 12.52 2.90
N ALA A 9 -7.73 12.28 4.11
CA ALA A 9 -8.28 12.85 5.33
C ALA A 9 -8.15 14.37 5.37
N SER A 10 -6.98 14.91 5.02
CA SER A 10 -6.72 16.36 4.97
C SER A 10 -7.66 17.06 3.99
N GLN A 11 -7.87 16.49 2.80
CA GLN A 11 -8.81 17.06 1.82
C GLN A 11 -10.25 17.00 2.33
N ALA A 12 -10.67 15.89 2.94
CA ALA A 12 -12.03 15.73 3.47
C ALA A 12 -12.33 16.68 4.65
N ASP A 13 -11.34 16.97 5.49
CA ASP A 13 -11.48 17.81 6.69
C ASP A 13 -11.23 19.31 6.41
N GLY A 14 -11.03 19.72 5.15
CA GLY A 14 -10.73 21.11 4.80
C GLY A 14 -9.35 21.58 5.29
N ASN A 15 -8.37 20.67 5.32
CA ASN A 15 -7.00 20.86 5.81
C ASN A 15 -6.89 21.19 7.30
N ASP A 16 -7.90 20.82 8.10
CA ASP A 16 -7.81 20.88 9.56
C ASP A 16 -6.87 19.78 10.08
N ALA A 17 -5.69 20.20 10.54
CA ALA A 17 -4.67 19.28 11.03
C ALA A 17 -5.09 18.47 12.27
N ALA A 18 -5.94 19.03 13.14
CA ALA A 18 -6.40 18.33 14.34
C ALA A 18 -7.38 17.22 13.97
N LYS A 19 -8.33 17.50 13.06
CA LYS A 19 -9.27 16.49 12.54
C LYS A 19 -8.55 15.40 11.75
N THR A 20 -7.60 15.79 10.89
CA THR A 20 -6.78 14.84 10.11
C THR A 20 -6.03 13.88 11.04
N ARG A 21 -5.40 14.38 12.11
CA ARG A 21 -4.71 13.54 13.10
C ARG A 21 -5.67 12.62 13.85
N ALA A 22 -6.85 13.11 14.20
CA ALA A 22 -7.87 12.29 14.87
C ALA A 22 -8.38 11.17 13.96
N PHE A 23 -8.60 11.44 12.68
CA PHE A 23 -8.91 10.44 11.66
C PHE A 23 -7.79 9.41 11.54
N MET A 24 -6.55 9.85 11.34
CA MET A 24 -5.40 8.96 11.18
C MET A 24 -5.16 8.08 12.41
N THR A 25 -5.43 8.60 13.61
CA THR A 25 -5.38 7.81 14.86
C THR A 25 -6.40 6.68 14.84
N ARG A 26 -7.65 6.95 14.42
CA ARG A 26 -8.67 5.90 14.29
C ARG A 26 -8.33 4.91 13.18
N PHE A 27 -7.85 5.41 12.05
CA PHE A 27 -7.43 4.60 10.91
C PHE A 27 -6.34 3.61 11.30
N LEU A 28 -5.28 4.06 11.97
CA LEU A 28 -4.18 3.19 12.41
C LEU A 28 -4.59 2.21 13.50
N LYS A 29 -5.60 2.55 14.33
CA LYS A 29 -6.16 1.61 15.32
C LYS A 29 -6.90 0.43 14.68
N ASN A 30 -7.34 0.56 13.43
CA ASN A 30 -7.98 -0.53 12.69
C ASN A 30 -6.96 -1.44 12.00
N VAL A 31 -5.65 -1.13 12.06
CA VAL A 31 -4.62 -1.97 11.44
C VAL A 31 -4.41 -3.21 12.31
N LEU A 32 -4.74 -4.37 11.75
CA LEU A 32 -4.61 -5.66 12.44
C LEU A 32 -3.15 -6.12 12.56
N VAL A 33 -2.35 -5.95 11.50
CA VAL A 33 -0.95 -6.38 11.45
C VAL A 33 -0.11 -5.31 10.76
N PHE A 34 1.03 -4.96 11.35
CA PHE A 34 2.05 -4.09 10.75
C PHE A 34 3.17 -4.94 10.16
N ASP A 35 2.92 -5.54 8.99
CA ASP A 35 3.94 -6.30 8.26
C ASP A 35 5.10 -5.40 7.82
N THR A 36 6.29 -5.99 7.69
CA THR A 36 7.53 -5.27 7.36
C THR A 36 7.58 -4.73 5.93
N GLY A 37 6.71 -5.19 5.04
CA GLY A 37 6.62 -4.72 3.66
C GLY A 37 5.40 -5.26 2.91
N GLY A 38 5.17 -4.73 1.70
CA GLY A 38 3.96 -5.01 0.92
C GLY A 38 3.72 -6.49 0.60
N ARG A 39 4.78 -7.24 0.26
CA ARG A 39 4.67 -8.69 0.03
C ARG A 39 4.19 -9.45 1.27
N GLY A 40 4.71 -9.08 2.45
CA GLY A 40 4.29 -9.67 3.72
C GLY A 40 2.81 -9.38 4.01
N ALA A 41 2.37 -8.13 3.80
CA ALA A 41 0.97 -7.75 3.95
C ALA A 41 0.04 -8.54 2.99
N THR A 42 0.48 -8.77 1.74
CA THR A 42 -0.25 -9.63 0.80
C THR A 42 -0.38 -11.06 1.33
N THR A 43 0.69 -11.67 1.83
CA THR A 43 0.64 -13.02 2.42
C THR A 43 -0.28 -13.07 3.65
N THR A 44 -0.23 -12.07 4.53
CA THR A 44 -1.13 -11.96 5.69
C THR A 44 -2.60 -11.90 5.27
N PHE A 45 -2.94 -11.10 4.26
CA PHE A 45 -4.32 -10.95 3.80
C PHE A 45 -4.81 -12.16 2.99
N VAL A 46 -4.03 -12.61 2.01
CA VAL A 46 -4.45 -13.59 1.02
C VAL A 46 -4.29 -15.02 1.52
N GLU A 47 -3.11 -15.36 2.06
CA GLU A 47 -2.79 -16.73 2.45
C GLU A 47 -3.26 -17.04 3.87
N ARG A 48 -3.13 -16.07 4.79
CA ARG A 48 -3.54 -16.26 6.20
C ARG A 48 -4.97 -15.80 6.47
N GLY A 49 -5.62 -15.12 5.52
CA GLY A 49 -7.01 -14.69 5.64
C GLY A 49 -7.23 -13.66 6.75
N LEU A 50 -6.25 -12.81 7.03
CA LEU A 50 -6.31 -11.81 8.10
C LEU A 50 -6.64 -10.41 7.57
N GLY A 51 -7.68 -9.81 8.13
CA GLY A 51 -8.15 -8.45 7.81
C GLY A 51 -9.20 -8.44 6.68
N ASP A 52 -10.00 -7.37 6.67
CA ASP A 52 -11.10 -7.22 5.69
C ASP A 52 -10.65 -6.50 4.42
N VAL A 53 -9.62 -5.67 4.51
CA VAL A 53 -9.11 -4.85 3.39
C VAL A 53 -7.58 -4.83 3.41
N LEU A 54 -6.98 -5.07 2.25
CA LEU A 54 -5.55 -4.85 1.98
C LEU A 54 -5.37 -3.58 1.15
N ILE A 55 -4.63 -2.60 1.67
CA ILE A 55 -4.22 -1.41 0.92
C ILE A 55 -2.85 -1.67 0.30
N SER A 56 -2.78 -1.80 -1.02
CA SER A 56 -1.57 -2.17 -1.76
C SER A 56 -1.39 -1.33 -3.03
N PHE A 57 -0.28 -1.54 -3.73
CA PHE A 57 -0.02 -0.94 -5.04
C PHE A 57 -0.94 -1.54 -6.11
N GLU A 58 -1.33 -0.75 -7.11
CA GLU A 58 -2.15 -1.22 -8.24
C GLU A 58 -1.51 -2.41 -8.97
N SER A 59 -0.17 -2.40 -9.11
CA SER A 59 0.59 -3.52 -9.69
C SER A 59 0.41 -4.84 -8.92
N GLU A 60 0.27 -4.77 -7.60
CA GLU A 60 0.06 -5.95 -6.73
C GLU A 60 -1.38 -6.45 -6.78
N VAL A 61 -2.37 -5.56 -6.86
CA VAL A 61 -3.79 -5.93 -6.97
C VAL A 61 -4.03 -6.83 -8.18
N ASN A 62 -3.44 -6.47 -9.32
CA ASN A 62 -3.53 -7.27 -10.55
C ASN A 62 -2.87 -8.65 -10.39
N ASN A 63 -1.76 -8.75 -9.66
CA ASN A 63 -1.11 -10.03 -9.38
C ASN A 63 -1.97 -10.91 -8.47
N ILE A 64 -2.57 -10.32 -7.43
CA ILE A 64 -3.43 -11.05 -6.49
C ILE A 64 -4.63 -11.67 -7.22
N ARG A 65 -5.33 -10.89 -8.04
CA ARG A 65 -6.48 -11.38 -8.81
C ARG A 65 -6.11 -12.52 -9.76
N LYS A 66 -4.99 -12.38 -10.48
CA LYS A 66 -4.48 -13.42 -11.40
C LYS A 66 -4.09 -14.71 -10.68
N GLN A 67 -3.52 -14.63 -9.48
CA GLN A 67 -2.99 -15.79 -8.77
C GLN A 67 -4.03 -16.49 -7.87
N TYR A 68 -4.93 -15.73 -7.25
CA TYR A 68 -5.79 -16.26 -6.16
C TYR A 68 -7.28 -16.33 -6.53
N GLY A 69 -7.67 -15.78 -7.68
CA GLY A 69 -9.03 -15.84 -8.22
C GLY A 69 -9.69 -14.45 -8.26
N GLU A 70 -10.19 -14.08 -9.44
CA GLU A 70 -10.85 -12.78 -9.65
C GLU A 70 -12.19 -12.65 -8.91
N ASP A 71 -12.81 -13.78 -8.59
CA ASP A 71 -14.09 -13.91 -7.90
C ASP A 71 -13.96 -13.82 -6.37
N LYS A 72 -12.74 -13.95 -5.83
CA LYS A 72 -12.49 -13.92 -4.39
C LYS A 72 -12.20 -12.53 -3.83
N TYR A 73 -11.77 -11.60 -4.69
CA TYR A 73 -11.32 -10.28 -4.26
C TYR A 73 -11.92 -9.19 -5.14
N GLU A 74 -12.48 -8.18 -4.48
CA GLU A 74 -12.95 -6.96 -5.12
C GLU A 74 -11.84 -5.89 -5.14
N VAL A 75 -11.70 -5.19 -6.27
CA VAL A 75 -10.79 -4.05 -6.38
C VAL A 75 -11.56 -2.77 -6.13
N ILE A 76 -11.13 -2.02 -5.11
CA ILE A 76 -11.71 -0.72 -4.80
C ILE A 76 -10.64 0.34 -5.04
N VAL A 77 -10.91 1.25 -5.98
CA VAL A 77 -10.09 2.44 -6.23
C VAL A 77 -10.75 3.62 -5.51
N PRO A 78 -10.10 4.21 -4.49
CA PRO A 78 -10.66 5.36 -3.79
C PRO A 78 -10.65 6.62 -4.69
N PRO A 79 -11.52 7.61 -4.42
CA PRO A 79 -11.56 8.85 -5.19
C PRO A 79 -10.31 9.73 -5.00
N VAL A 80 -9.57 9.53 -3.91
CA VAL A 80 -8.30 10.19 -3.62
C VAL A 80 -7.26 9.11 -3.37
N ASP A 81 -6.14 9.18 -4.09
CA ASP A 81 -4.99 8.31 -3.95
C ASP A 81 -3.68 9.13 -4.10
N ILE A 82 -2.53 8.48 -3.99
CA ILE A 82 -1.21 9.10 -4.13
C ILE A 82 -0.41 8.46 -5.27
N LEU A 83 0.30 9.29 -6.04
CA LEU A 83 1.30 8.82 -6.99
C LEU A 83 2.47 8.18 -6.21
N ALA A 84 2.73 6.91 -6.49
CA ALA A 84 3.90 6.19 -6.01
C ALA A 84 4.85 5.91 -7.17
N GLU A 85 5.98 6.59 -7.17
CA GLU A 85 7.05 6.36 -8.16
C GLU A 85 8.07 5.37 -7.61
N PHE A 86 8.54 4.46 -8.47
CA PHE A 86 9.54 3.45 -8.13
C PHE A 86 10.89 3.85 -8.71
N PRO A 87 11.71 4.65 -7.98
CA PRO A 87 12.98 5.12 -8.50
C PRO A 87 13.96 3.95 -8.66
N VAL A 88 14.78 4.04 -9.69
CA VAL A 88 15.91 3.14 -9.94
C VAL A 88 17.20 3.95 -9.93
N ALA A 89 18.29 3.33 -9.51
CA ALA A 89 19.60 3.97 -9.45
C ALA A 89 20.68 3.03 -10.00
N TRP A 90 21.61 3.61 -10.75
CA TRP A 90 22.84 2.94 -11.16
C TRP A 90 23.80 2.85 -9.97
N VAL A 91 24.46 1.71 -9.81
CA VAL A 91 25.43 1.47 -8.74
C VAL A 91 26.68 0.83 -9.31
N ASP A 92 27.69 1.66 -9.64
CA ASP A 92 28.92 1.23 -10.33
C ASP A 92 29.54 -0.02 -9.70
N LYS A 93 29.71 -0.01 -8.38
CA LYS A 93 30.29 -1.15 -7.63
C LYS A 93 29.54 -2.47 -7.84
N ASN A 94 28.23 -2.43 -8.04
CA ASN A 94 27.43 -3.64 -8.27
C ASN A 94 27.52 -4.08 -9.72
N VAL A 95 27.51 -3.13 -10.66
CA VAL A 95 27.61 -3.40 -12.09
C VAL A 95 28.96 -4.04 -12.42
N GLU A 96 30.06 -3.42 -11.99
CA GLU A 96 31.42 -3.92 -12.22
C GLU A 96 31.61 -5.32 -11.61
N ARG A 97 31.15 -5.53 -10.37
CA ARG A 97 31.28 -6.83 -9.68
C ARG A 97 30.52 -7.95 -10.40
N ASN A 98 29.36 -7.64 -10.94
CA ASN A 98 28.48 -8.65 -11.56
C ASN A 98 28.71 -8.79 -13.07
N GLY A 99 29.47 -7.87 -13.71
CA GLY A 99 29.68 -7.86 -15.15
C GLY A 99 28.38 -7.61 -15.94
N THR A 100 27.50 -6.78 -15.41
CA THR A 100 26.14 -6.54 -15.95
C THR A 100 25.99 -5.14 -16.56
N GLU A 101 27.00 -4.70 -17.30
CA GLU A 101 26.95 -3.47 -18.11
C GLU A 101 25.95 -3.57 -19.27
#